data_AF-A0A819H123-F1
#
_entry.id   AF-A0A819H123-F1
#
_cell.length_a   1.000
_cell.length_b   1.000
_cell.length_c   1.000
_cell.angle_alpha   90.00
_cell.angle_beta   90.00
_cell.angle_gamma   90.00
#
_symmetry.space_group_name_H-M   'P 1'
#
loop_
_entity.id
_entity.type
_entity.pdbx_description
1 polymer ?
#
loop_
_entity_poly.entity_id
_entity_poly.type
_entity_poly.pdbx_seq_one_letter_code
_entity_poly.pdbx_strand_id
1 'polypeptide(L)'
;MIIARLPNLTHLNRVLISRDERHGAEIDYLQRYAQDYFDKKLDFIYEHNQYQKLITKHGEPVLRNQNQTYPKGWQVFENDSIYYSHEKSKFPKSLFNYNRHFYFQFINLCIRRDLLKVQFELADQNAKKIDKKIPSLRTTAKLKAFVRKLFSSQLTNDVQFNLFVIIVKKNPKELMSNGYQDIQFYLGNSFLNNNNDDQPYIITIETI
;
A
#
# COMPACT_ATOMS: atom_id res chain seq x y z
N MET A 1 -4.18 8.84 -7.51
CA MET A 1 -3.45 10.11 -7.29
C MET A 1 -2.31 10.40 -8.26
N ILE A 2 -1.42 9.46 -8.62
CA ILE A 2 -0.30 9.77 -9.54
C ILE A 2 -0.77 10.31 -10.90
N ILE A 3 -1.86 9.76 -11.42
CA ILE A 3 -2.40 10.13 -12.73
C ILE A 3 -2.69 11.64 -12.81
N ALA A 4 -3.23 12.22 -11.72
CA ALA A 4 -3.53 13.65 -11.63
C ALA A 4 -2.28 14.53 -11.47
N ARG A 5 -1.20 14.00 -10.85
CA ARG A 5 0.06 14.74 -10.65
C ARG A 5 0.94 14.78 -11.89
N LEU A 6 0.76 13.83 -12.81
CA LEU A 6 1.56 13.70 -14.02
C LEU A 6 0.66 13.84 -15.26
N PRO A 7 0.52 15.06 -15.82
CA PRO A 7 -0.41 15.33 -16.93
C PRO A 7 -0.08 14.53 -18.18
N ASN A 8 1.21 14.28 -18.42
CA ASN A 8 1.70 13.58 -19.62
C ASN A 8 1.77 12.05 -19.43
N LEU A 9 1.29 11.50 -18.31
CA LEU A 9 1.33 10.07 -18.06
C LEU A 9 0.30 9.33 -18.93
N THR A 10 0.75 8.68 -20.00
CA THR A 10 -0.14 7.92 -20.88
C THR A 10 -0.35 6.48 -20.42
N HIS A 11 0.68 5.89 -19.80
CA HIS A 11 0.65 4.52 -19.31
C HIS A 11 0.99 4.50 -17.83
N LEU A 12 0.23 3.71 -17.08
CA LEU A 12 0.55 3.40 -15.69
C LEU A 12 0.62 1.89 -15.58
N ASN A 13 1.83 1.38 -15.31
CA ASN A 13 2.11 -0.05 -15.18
C ASN A 13 1.75 -0.87 -16.42
N ARG A 14 2.15 -0.36 -17.60
CA ARG A 14 1.90 -0.96 -18.92
C ARG A 14 0.42 -0.99 -19.34
N VAL A 15 -0.47 -0.43 -18.54
CA VAL A 15 -1.87 -0.21 -18.91
C VAL A 15 -2.03 1.22 -19.39
N LEU A 16 -2.68 1.38 -20.54
CA LEU A 16 -3.05 2.70 -21.07
C LEU A 16 -4.10 3.33 -20.16
N ILE A 17 -3.86 4.56 -19.72
CA ILE A 17 -4.81 5.29 -18.90
C ILE A 17 -5.93 5.83 -19.80
N SER A 18 -7.16 5.45 -19.51
CA SER A 18 -8.33 5.99 -20.22
C SER A 18 -8.59 7.44 -19.83
N ARG A 19 -9.30 8.16 -20.71
CA ARG A 19 -9.68 9.56 -20.45
C ARG A 19 -10.53 9.70 -19.18
N ASP A 20 -11.41 8.74 -18.93
CA ASP A 20 -12.34 8.76 -17.79
C ASP A 20 -11.61 8.46 -16.48
N GLU A 21 -10.68 7.50 -16.47
CA GLU A 21 -9.82 7.24 -15.30
C GLU A 21 -8.97 8.46 -14.95
N ARG A 22 -8.42 9.14 -15.97
CA ARG A 22 -7.69 10.38 -15.76
C ARG A 22 -8.58 11.47 -15.19
N HIS A 23 -9.77 11.66 -15.76
CA HIS A 23 -10.73 12.65 -15.29
C HIS A 23 -11.13 12.40 -13.82
N GLY A 24 -11.54 11.18 -13.48
CA GLY A 24 -11.88 10.81 -12.11
C GLY A 24 -10.71 11.00 -11.14
N ALA A 25 -9.50 10.58 -11.52
CA ALA A 25 -8.32 10.77 -10.69
C ALA A 25 -7.97 12.24 -10.44
N GLU A 26 -8.21 13.13 -11.41
CA GLU A 26 -8.01 14.57 -11.29
C GLU A 26 -9.04 15.22 -10.34
N ILE A 27 -10.31 14.82 -10.43
CA ILE A 27 -11.38 15.28 -9.53
C ILE A 27 -11.13 14.81 -8.09
N ASP A 28 -10.80 13.53 -7.90
CA ASP A 28 -10.47 12.97 -6.59
C ASP A 28 -9.28 13.68 -5.94
N TYR A 29 -8.29 14.05 -6.76
CA TYR A 29 -7.11 14.78 -6.28
C TYR A 29 -7.49 16.20 -5.82
N LEU A 30 -8.35 16.91 -6.55
CA LEU A 30 -8.88 18.20 -6.11
C LEU A 30 -9.61 18.08 -4.78
N GLN A 31 -10.56 17.14 -4.68
CA GLN A 31 -11.40 16.96 -3.50
C GLN A 31 -10.60 16.53 -2.26
N ARG A 32 -9.63 15.63 -2.43
CA ARG A 32 -8.79 15.13 -1.33
C ARG A 32 -7.98 16.23 -0.65
N TYR A 33 -7.50 17.19 -1.42
CA TYR A 33 -6.65 18.27 -0.93
C TYR A 33 -7.38 19.62 -0.84
N ALA A 34 -8.71 19.60 -0.94
CA ALA A 34 -9.55 20.80 -0.86
C ALA A 34 -9.32 21.54 0.46
N GLN A 35 -9.32 20.82 1.58
CA GLN A 35 -9.12 21.39 2.91
C GLN A 35 -7.77 22.11 3.02
N ASP A 36 -6.68 21.42 2.66
CA ASP A 36 -5.32 21.99 2.68
C ASP A 36 -5.19 23.24 1.79
N TYR A 37 -5.90 23.27 0.65
CA TYR A 37 -5.95 24.42 -0.25
C TYR A 37 -6.67 25.61 0.40
N PHE A 38 -7.84 25.39 1.00
CA PHE A 38 -8.60 26.46 1.68
C PHE A 38 -7.89 26.96 2.94
N ASP A 39 -7.18 26.09 3.64
CA ASP A 39 -6.37 26.43 4.81
C ASP A 39 -5.08 27.21 4.45
N LYS A 40 -4.83 27.44 3.15
CA LYS A 40 -3.69 28.21 2.61
C LYS A 40 -2.35 27.82 3.21
N LYS A 41 -2.12 26.52 3.37
CA LYS A 41 -0.86 26.01 3.91
C LYS A 41 0.32 26.49 3.05
N LEU A 42 1.31 27.13 3.68
CA LEU A 42 2.42 27.82 3.01
C LEU A 42 3.15 26.96 1.94
N ASP A 43 3.30 25.66 2.20
CA ASP A 43 4.03 24.73 1.33
C ASP A 43 3.13 24.03 0.29
N PHE A 44 1.82 24.27 0.31
CA PHE A 44 0.84 23.53 -0.51
C PHE A 44 1.13 23.64 -2.01
N ILE A 45 1.43 24.85 -2.48
CA ILE A 45 1.69 25.12 -3.90
C ILE A 45 2.94 24.37 -4.38
N TYR A 46 3.95 24.22 -3.51
CA TYR A 46 5.18 23.50 -3.83
C TYR A 46 4.94 21.98 -3.92
N GLU A 47 4.16 21.43 -3.00
CA GLU A 47 3.82 20.00 -2.99
C GLU A 47 2.81 19.62 -4.09
N HIS A 48 1.94 20.55 -4.48
CA HIS A 48 0.80 20.35 -5.37
C HIS A 48 0.84 21.24 -6.62
N ASN A 49 1.96 21.21 -7.35
CA ASN A 49 2.20 22.03 -8.54
C ASN A 49 1.16 21.94 -9.68
N GLN A 50 0.36 20.87 -9.75
CA GLN A 50 -0.72 20.72 -10.74
C GLN A 50 -2.07 21.24 -10.24
N TYR A 51 -2.22 21.52 -8.95
CA TYR A 51 -3.51 21.82 -8.34
C TYR A 51 -4.17 23.05 -8.97
N GLN A 52 -3.41 24.14 -9.13
CA GLN A 52 -3.92 25.35 -9.78
C GLN A 52 -4.40 25.10 -11.22
N LYS A 53 -3.66 24.28 -11.98
CA LYS A 53 -4.01 23.94 -13.36
C LYS A 53 -5.28 23.10 -13.42
N LEU A 54 -5.45 22.19 -12.45
CA LEU A 54 -6.64 21.37 -12.33
C LEU A 54 -7.85 22.19 -11.91
N ILE A 55 -7.69 23.20 -11.05
CA ILE A 55 -8.76 24.18 -10.74
C ILE A 55 -9.20 24.91 -12.00
N THR A 56 -8.27 25.42 -12.82
CA THR A 56 -8.61 26.08 -14.08
C THR A 56 -9.37 25.16 -15.03
N LYS A 57 -9.07 23.85 -14.99
CA LYS A 57 -9.65 22.84 -15.89
C LYS A 57 -11.03 22.35 -15.43
N HIS A 58 -11.21 22.12 -14.13
CA HIS A 58 -12.39 21.43 -13.57
C HIS A 58 -13.23 22.29 -12.64
N GLY A 59 -12.75 23.48 -12.27
CA GLY A 59 -13.37 24.36 -11.28
C GLY A 59 -12.76 24.23 -9.89
N GLU A 60 -13.16 25.13 -9.00
CA GLU A 60 -12.73 25.11 -7.60
C GLU A 60 -13.27 23.87 -6.86
N PRO A 61 -12.48 23.26 -5.95
CA PRO A 61 -12.94 22.15 -5.15
C PRO A 61 -14.05 22.61 -4.20
N VAL A 62 -15.00 21.72 -3.92
CA VAL A 62 -16.07 21.97 -2.95
C VAL A 62 -15.63 21.40 -1.59
N LEU A 63 -15.68 22.22 -0.53
CA LEU A 63 -15.47 21.71 0.82
C LEU A 63 -16.57 20.69 1.16
N ARG A 64 -16.16 19.49 1.60
CA ARG A 64 -17.08 18.48 2.16
C ARG A 64 -17.66 19.01 3.48
N ASN A 65 -18.65 19.88 3.39
CA ASN A 65 -19.51 20.16 4.53
C ASN A 65 -20.35 18.90 4.78
N GLN A 66 -20.36 18.41 6.01
CA GLN A 66 -20.93 17.10 6.43
C GLN A 66 -22.41 16.86 6.07
N ASN A 67 -23.09 17.82 5.42
CA ASN A 67 -24.51 17.80 5.11
C ASN A 67 -24.86 17.97 3.61
N GLN A 68 -23.91 17.83 2.67
CA GLN A 68 -24.26 17.84 1.24
C GLN A 68 -24.82 16.49 0.78
N THR A 69 -26.10 16.49 0.42
CA THR A 69 -26.74 15.41 -0.34
C THR A 69 -26.22 15.43 -1.78
N TYR A 70 -25.62 14.32 -2.19
CA TYR A 70 -25.15 14.15 -3.57
C TYR A 70 -26.33 14.16 -4.57
N PRO A 71 -26.10 14.57 -5.82
CA PRO A 71 -27.10 14.43 -6.87
C PRO A 71 -27.55 12.96 -6.99
N LYS A 72 -28.83 12.77 -7.34
CA LYS A 72 -29.50 11.45 -7.39
C LYS A 72 -28.69 10.46 -8.24
N GLY A 73 -28.13 9.40 -7.64
CA GLY A 73 -27.35 8.35 -8.32
C GLY A 73 -25.93 8.10 -7.76
N TRP A 74 -25.47 8.93 -6.82
CA TRP A 74 -24.21 8.73 -6.12
C TRP A 74 -24.46 8.03 -4.77
N GLN A 75 -23.72 6.95 -4.47
CA GLN A 75 -23.77 6.25 -3.19
C GLN A 75 -22.42 6.33 -2.48
N VAL A 76 -22.48 6.56 -1.16
CA VAL A 76 -21.32 6.55 -0.27
C VAL A 76 -21.27 5.19 0.41
N PHE A 77 -20.15 4.49 0.30
CA PHE A 77 -19.86 3.29 1.11
C PHE A 77 -18.80 3.65 2.16
N GLU A 78 -18.86 2.99 3.33
CA GLU A 78 -18.13 3.27 4.59
C GLU A 78 -16.59 3.35 4.50
N ASN A 79 -16.00 3.22 3.31
CA ASN A 79 -14.55 3.31 3.08
C ASN A 79 -14.15 4.54 2.24
N ASP A 80 -14.83 5.68 2.41
CA ASP A 80 -14.50 6.99 1.83
C ASP A 80 -14.34 7.04 0.29
N SER A 81 -14.86 6.04 -0.42
CA SER A 81 -14.78 5.94 -1.87
C SER A 81 -16.15 6.28 -2.48
N ILE A 82 -16.19 7.26 -3.38
CA ILE A 82 -17.40 7.68 -4.08
C ILE A 82 -17.31 7.22 -5.55
N TYR A 83 -18.30 6.48 -6.05
CA TYR A 83 -18.40 6.09 -7.46
C TYR A 83 -19.70 6.59 -8.09
N TYR A 84 -19.65 6.95 -9.37
CA TYR A 84 -20.83 7.25 -10.19
C TYR A 84 -21.51 5.95 -10.61
N SER A 85 -22.75 5.71 -10.17
CA SER A 85 -23.54 4.59 -10.69
C SER A 85 -24.32 5.06 -11.92
N HIS A 86 -23.90 4.61 -13.09
CA HIS A 86 -24.67 4.83 -14.31
C HIS A 86 -25.72 3.71 -14.41
N GLU A 87 -26.89 3.91 -13.82
CA GLU A 87 -28.03 3.06 -14.16
C GLU A 87 -28.48 3.36 -15.59
N LYS A 88 -28.72 2.27 -16.34
CA LYS A 88 -29.24 2.17 -17.72
C LYS A 88 -28.21 2.25 -18.86
N SER A 89 -27.36 1.23 -18.96
CA SER A 89 -27.11 0.62 -20.27
C SER A 89 -26.87 -0.88 -20.14
N LYS A 90 -27.50 -1.65 -21.04
CA LYS A 90 -27.40 -3.11 -21.13
C LYS A 90 -25.94 -3.48 -21.47
N PHE A 91 -25.17 -3.92 -20.48
CA PHE A 91 -23.89 -4.61 -20.72
C PHE A 91 -23.88 -5.97 -20.01
N PRO A 92 -23.26 -7.00 -20.61
CA PRO A 92 -23.32 -8.37 -20.13
C PRO A 92 -22.62 -8.52 -18.78
N LYS A 93 -23.19 -9.36 -17.91
CA LYS A 93 -22.77 -9.65 -16.52
C LYS A 93 -21.39 -10.32 -16.39
N SER A 94 -20.53 -10.30 -17.40
CA SER A 94 -19.25 -11.01 -17.41
C SER A 94 -18.05 -10.19 -16.91
N LEU A 95 -18.26 -9.02 -16.27
CA LEU A 95 -17.18 -8.18 -15.76
C LEU A 95 -17.05 -8.14 -14.23
N PHE A 96 -17.66 -9.08 -13.50
CA PHE A 96 -17.35 -9.33 -12.09
C PHE A 96 -16.05 -10.13 -11.92
N ASN A 97 -14.97 -9.67 -12.57
CA ASN A 97 -13.65 -10.25 -12.38
C ASN A 97 -12.56 -9.17 -12.54
N TYR A 98 -12.72 -8.06 -11.82
CA TYR A 98 -11.68 -7.02 -11.77
C TYR A 98 -10.80 -7.17 -10.52
N ASN A 99 -9.74 -7.94 -10.75
CA ASN A 99 -8.34 -7.60 -10.46
C ASN A 99 -7.89 -7.46 -8.99
N ARG A 100 -7.54 -8.64 -8.46
CA ARG A 100 -6.51 -8.92 -7.42
C ARG A 100 -5.16 -8.17 -7.62
N HIS A 101 -4.93 -7.55 -8.78
CA HIS A 101 -3.75 -6.74 -9.10
C HIS A 101 -3.79 -5.28 -8.61
N PHE A 102 -4.97 -4.69 -8.36
CA PHE A 102 -5.07 -3.30 -7.90
C PHE A 102 -4.45 -3.08 -6.51
N TYR A 103 -4.55 -4.08 -5.62
CA TYR A 103 -3.91 -4.06 -4.30
C TYR A 103 -2.37 -4.12 -4.35
N PHE A 104 -1.78 -4.64 -5.43
CA PHE A 104 -0.33 -4.76 -5.53
C PHE A 104 0.38 -3.43 -5.83
N GLN A 105 -0.36 -2.43 -6.33
CA GLN A 105 0.24 -1.26 -6.97
C GLN A 105 0.35 -0.04 -6.06
N PHE A 106 -0.48 0.05 -5.02
CA PHE A 106 -0.29 1.01 -3.94
C PHE A 106 1.01 0.74 -3.16
N ILE A 107 1.46 -0.52 -3.12
CA ILE A 107 2.66 -0.94 -2.39
C ILE A 107 3.91 -0.24 -2.94
N ASN A 108 4.03 -0.03 -4.27
CA ASN A 108 5.26 0.49 -4.89
C ASN A 108 5.56 1.98 -4.61
N LEU A 109 4.55 2.79 -4.29
CA LEU A 109 4.73 4.22 -3.98
C LEU A 109 4.93 4.50 -2.49
N CYS A 110 4.51 3.58 -1.63
CA CYS A 110 4.74 3.65 -0.18
C CYS A 110 6.07 3.01 0.25
N ILE A 111 6.79 2.29 -0.63
CA ILE A 111 8.04 1.57 -0.28
C ILE A 111 9.08 2.45 0.40
N ARG A 112 9.18 3.74 0.05
CA ARG A 112 10.25 4.60 0.60
C ARG A 112 10.01 5.02 2.06
N ARG A 113 8.79 4.94 2.59
CA ARG A 113 8.48 5.38 3.96
C ARG A 113 8.31 4.22 4.95
N ASP A 114 8.05 2.99 4.48
CA ASP A 114 7.73 1.86 5.36
C ASP A 114 8.75 0.70 5.29
N LEU A 115 10.06 1.02 5.27
CA LEU A 115 11.13 0.02 5.32
C LEU A 115 11.48 -0.35 6.76
N LEU A 116 11.24 -1.61 7.11
CA LEU A 116 11.64 -2.22 8.37
C LEU A 116 13.10 -2.68 8.33
N LYS A 117 13.88 -2.36 9.37
CA LYS A 117 15.16 -3.04 9.64
C LYS A 117 14.84 -4.43 10.21
N VAL A 118 15.19 -5.48 9.48
CA VAL A 118 14.91 -6.88 9.85
C VAL A 118 16.21 -7.68 9.84
N GLN A 119 16.42 -8.45 10.91
CA GLN A 119 17.53 -9.39 11.06
C GLN A 119 17.02 -10.81 10.88
N PHE A 120 17.63 -11.55 9.95
CA PHE A 120 17.29 -12.95 9.69
C PHE A 120 18.26 -13.89 10.39
N GLU A 121 17.72 -14.90 11.08
CA GLU A 121 18.49 -15.89 11.81
C GLU A 121 17.97 -17.30 11.52
N LEU A 122 18.86 -18.26 11.29
CA LEU A 122 18.51 -19.67 11.14
C LEU A 122 18.61 -20.36 12.51
N ALA A 123 17.57 -21.04 12.97
CA ALA A 123 17.54 -21.65 14.31
C ALA A 123 18.50 -22.85 14.45
N ASP A 124 18.66 -23.62 13.36
CA ASP A 124 19.35 -24.93 13.39
C ASP A 124 20.87 -24.81 13.40
N GLN A 125 21.41 -23.62 13.11
CA GLN A 125 22.84 -23.36 13.08
C GLN A 125 23.09 -22.01 13.73
N ASN A 126 23.78 -22.02 14.87
CA ASN A 126 24.10 -20.86 15.72
C ASN A 126 24.86 -19.69 15.03
N ALA A 127 24.92 -19.61 13.70
CA ALA A 127 25.68 -18.61 12.97
C ALA A 127 25.15 -18.41 11.54
N LYS A 128 24.40 -17.31 11.33
CA LYS A 128 24.59 -16.29 10.27
C LYS A 128 23.43 -15.31 10.36
N LYS A 129 23.67 -14.16 11.00
CA LYS A 129 22.72 -13.05 11.07
C LYS A 129 22.83 -12.24 9.79
N ILE A 130 21.71 -11.96 9.13
CA ILE A 130 21.69 -11.12 7.93
C ILE A 130 20.70 -10.00 8.12
N ASP A 131 21.20 -8.78 8.11
CA ASP A 131 20.38 -7.58 8.21
C ASP A 131 19.91 -7.11 6.83
N LYS A 132 18.61 -6.88 6.69
CA LYS A 132 18.00 -6.33 5.48
C LYS A 132 16.91 -5.33 5.82
N LYS A 133 16.75 -4.34 4.94
CA LYS A 133 15.60 -3.44 4.93
C LYS A 133 14.52 -4.04 4.05
N ILE A 134 13.31 -4.22 4.59
CA ILE A 134 12.20 -4.86 3.88
C ILE A 134 10.92 -4.02 4.06
N PRO A 135 10.08 -3.87 3.01
CA PRO A 135 8.79 -3.20 3.16
C PRO A 135 7.87 -3.92 4.16
N SER A 136 7.22 -3.18 5.05
CA SER A 136 6.27 -3.73 6.03
C SER A 136 5.09 -4.46 5.38
N LEU A 137 4.60 -3.94 4.26
CA LEU A 137 3.48 -4.51 3.49
C LEU A 137 3.88 -5.73 2.62
N ARG A 138 5.07 -6.29 2.83
CA ARG A 138 5.50 -7.49 2.10
C ARG A 138 4.76 -8.71 2.65
N THR A 139 4.10 -9.47 1.76
CA THR A 139 3.40 -10.70 2.16
C THR A 139 4.37 -11.80 2.60
N THR A 140 3.93 -12.66 3.54
CA THR A 140 4.68 -13.81 4.04
C THR A 140 5.14 -14.74 2.92
N ALA A 141 4.32 -14.99 1.90
CA ALA A 141 4.72 -15.82 0.76
C ALA A 141 5.92 -15.24 -0.01
N LYS A 142 5.91 -13.91 -0.24
CA LYS A 142 7.04 -13.21 -0.87
C LYS A 142 8.26 -13.15 0.04
N LEU A 143 8.04 -13.11 1.35
CA LEU A 143 9.10 -13.16 2.34
C LEU A 143 9.76 -14.54 2.37
N LYS A 144 8.99 -15.63 2.34
CA LYS A 144 9.50 -17.01 2.19
C LYS A 144 10.33 -17.17 0.92
N ALA A 145 9.81 -16.71 -0.22
CA ALA A 145 10.57 -16.74 -1.48
C ALA A 145 11.88 -15.93 -1.42
N PHE A 146 11.90 -14.84 -0.66
CA PHE A 146 13.10 -14.03 -0.45
C PHE A 146 14.11 -14.71 0.47
N VAL A 147 13.66 -15.26 1.60
CA VAL A 147 14.49 -16.00 2.54
C VAL A 147 15.15 -17.19 1.86
N ARG A 148 14.40 -17.94 1.04
CA ARG A 148 14.96 -19.06 0.25
C ARG A 148 16.08 -18.60 -0.69
N LYS A 149 15.95 -17.42 -1.31
CA LYS A 149 17.03 -16.85 -2.13
C LYS A 149 18.21 -16.36 -1.29
N LEU A 150 17.94 -15.83 -0.11
CA LEU A 150 18.93 -15.24 0.78
C LEU A 150 19.80 -16.31 1.47
N PHE A 151 19.23 -17.49 1.74
CA PHE A 151 19.89 -18.66 2.29
C PHE A 151 19.90 -19.83 1.30
N SER A 152 20.06 -19.56 -0.01
CA SER A 152 19.98 -20.61 -1.04
C SER A 152 21.02 -21.72 -0.89
N SER A 153 22.13 -21.45 -0.19
CA SER A 153 23.13 -22.45 0.17
C SER A 153 22.69 -23.41 1.28
N GLN A 154 21.74 -22.99 2.14
CA GLN A 154 21.24 -23.76 3.29
C GLN A 154 19.84 -24.34 3.05
N LEU A 155 18.99 -23.62 2.31
CA LEU A 155 17.61 -23.97 2.00
C LEU A 155 17.51 -24.39 0.54
N THR A 156 17.68 -25.69 0.27
CA THR A 156 17.40 -26.26 -1.06
C THR A 156 15.90 -26.22 -1.36
N ASN A 157 15.51 -26.42 -2.62
CA ASN A 157 14.11 -26.25 -3.03
C ASN A 157 13.14 -27.21 -2.33
N ASP A 158 13.63 -28.37 -1.89
CA ASP A 158 12.83 -29.43 -1.28
C ASP A 158 12.68 -29.27 0.24
N VAL A 159 13.49 -28.41 0.87
CA VAL A 159 13.43 -28.16 2.31
C VAL A 159 12.28 -27.21 2.62
N GLN A 160 11.35 -27.70 3.45
CA GLN A 160 10.31 -26.88 4.04
C GLN A 160 10.85 -26.13 5.26
N PHE A 161 10.40 -24.90 5.45
CA PHE A 161 10.79 -24.09 6.59
C PHE A 161 9.65 -23.17 7.02
N ASN A 162 9.66 -22.87 8.31
CA ASN A 162 8.76 -21.94 8.95
C ASN A 162 9.47 -20.63 9.23
N LEU A 163 8.72 -19.54 9.15
CA LEU A 163 9.16 -18.21 9.51
C LEU A 163 8.48 -17.81 10.80
N PHE A 164 9.27 -17.27 11.72
CA PHE A 164 8.78 -16.78 12.99
C PHE A 164 9.27 -15.36 13.22
N VAL A 165 8.42 -14.52 13.77
CA VAL A 165 8.78 -13.16 14.18
C VAL A 165 9.00 -13.16 15.69
N ILE A 166 10.13 -12.60 16.12
CA ILE A 166 10.42 -12.35 17.51
C ILE A 166 10.30 -10.84 17.76
N ILE A 167 9.31 -10.46 18.54
CA ILE A 167 9.12 -9.09 19.00
C ILE A 167 9.83 -8.98 20.36
N VAL A 168 10.97 -8.27 20.40
CA VAL A 168 11.84 -8.17 21.59
C VAL A 168 11.10 -7.78 22.88
N LYS A 169 9.98 -7.04 22.76
CA LYS A 169 9.16 -6.58 23.90
C LYS A 169 8.02 -7.54 24.31
N LYS A 170 7.69 -8.54 23.50
CA LYS A 170 6.62 -9.52 23.75
C LYS A 170 7.13 -10.90 23.35
N ASN A 171 7.73 -11.62 24.30
CA ASN A 171 7.95 -13.07 24.18
C ASN A 171 6.58 -13.77 24.21
N PRO A 172 5.92 -13.90 23.06
CA PRO A 172 6.18 -15.12 22.31
C PRO A 172 6.57 -14.89 20.86
N LYS A 173 7.38 -15.83 20.39
CA LYS A 173 7.69 -16.07 18.98
C LYS A 173 6.39 -16.39 18.23
N GLU A 174 6.05 -15.60 17.22
CA GLU A 174 4.82 -15.79 16.44
C GLU A 174 5.11 -16.45 15.09
N LEU A 175 4.37 -17.53 14.77
CA LEU A 175 4.49 -18.24 13.50
C LEU A 175 3.79 -17.48 12.36
N MET A 176 4.53 -17.18 11.31
CA MET A 176 3.97 -16.59 10.08
C MET A 176 3.34 -17.67 9.19
N SER A 177 2.20 -18.21 9.62
CA SER A 177 1.51 -19.32 8.95
C SER A 177 0.79 -18.91 7.65
N ASN A 178 0.25 -17.70 7.60
CA ASN A 178 -0.58 -17.24 6.49
C ASN A 178 0.26 -16.54 5.40
N GLY A 179 0.34 -17.17 4.22
CA GLY A 179 1.07 -16.66 3.06
C GLY A 179 0.55 -15.33 2.49
N TYR A 180 -0.71 -14.99 2.78
CA TYR A 180 -1.38 -13.79 2.27
C TYR A 180 -1.31 -12.60 3.20
N GLN A 181 -1.01 -12.82 4.49
CA GLN A 181 -0.78 -11.73 5.44
C GLN A 181 0.57 -11.08 5.18
N ASP A 182 0.69 -9.80 5.52
CA ASP A 182 1.93 -9.04 5.45
C ASP A 182 2.69 -9.06 6.78
N ILE A 183 3.92 -8.53 6.78
CA ILE A 183 4.76 -8.48 7.98
C ILE A 183 4.09 -7.60 9.05
N GLN A 184 3.44 -6.51 8.63
CA GLN A 184 2.77 -5.58 9.53
C GLN A 184 1.67 -6.25 10.37
N PHE A 185 0.91 -7.18 9.79
CA PHE A 185 -0.08 -7.98 10.51
C PHE A 185 0.51 -8.66 11.75
N TYR A 186 1.67 -9.31 11.60
CA TYR A 186 2.35 -10.02 12.69
C TYR A 186 3.07 -9.10 13.69
N LEU A 187 3.33 -7.84 13.31
CA LEU A 187 3.95 -6.86 14.22
C LEU A 187 2.92 -6.14 15.10
N GLY A 188 1.65 -6.11 14.68
CA GLY A 188 0.55 -5.47 15.41
C GLY A 188 0.86 -4.04 15.87
N ASN A 189 0.41 -3.68 17.07
CA ASN A 189 0.61 -2.35 17.66
C ASN A 189 2.09 -2.02 17.96
N SER A 190 2.99 -3.01 17.94
CA SER A 190 4.43 -2.78 18.15
C SER A 190 5.08 -2.06 16.96
N PHE A 191 4.43 -2.01 15.79
CA PHE A 191 4.86 -1.22 14.64
C PHE A 191 4.69 0.30 14.90
N LEU A 192 3.58 0.72 15.52
CA LEU A 192 3.24 2.14 15.71
C LEU A 192 4.08 2.83 16.80
N ASN A 193 4.57 2.05 17.77
CA ASN A 193 5.28 2.58 18.94
C ASN A 193 6.82 2.64 18.77
N ASN A 194 7.36 2.19 17.64
CA ASN A 194 8.80 1.99 17.44
C ASN A 194 9.51 3.13 16.66
N ASN A 195 8.92 4.33 16.61
CA ASN A 195 9.54 5.46 15.90
C ASN A 195 10.91 5.91 16.45
N ASN A 196 11.33 5.43 17.62
CA ASN A 196 12.57 5.85 18.29
C ASN A 196 13.55 4.71 18.67
N ASP A 197 13.23 3.44 18.43
CA ASP A 197 14.14 2.34 18.80
C ASP A 197 14.88 1.82 17.55
N ASP A 198 16.19 2.04 17.51
CA ASP A 198 17.10 1.57 16.45
C ASP A 198 17.24 0.03 16.36
N GLN A 199 16.47 -0.71 17.17
CA GLN A 199 16.55 -2.15 17.28
C GLN A 199 15.85 -2.85 16.11
N PRO A 200 16.52 -3.78 15.40
CA PRO A 200 15.92 -4.51 14.30
C PRO A 200 14.86 -5.51 14.80
N TYR A 201 13.83 -5.74 13.99
CA TYR A 201 12.93 -6.87 14.19
C TYR A 201 13.67 -8.16 13.83
N ILE A 202 13.52 -9.21 14.63
CA ILE A 202 14.20 -10.49 14.38
C ILE A 202 13.21 -11.46 13.74
N ILE A 203 13.58 -12.03 12.60
CA ILE A 203 12.86 -13.12 11.95
C ILE A 203 13.70 -14.38 12.00
N THR A 204 13.21 -15.38 12.74
CA THR A 204 13.83 -16.69 12.86
C THR A 204 13.28 -17.65 11.82
N ILE A 205 14.16 -18.42 11.21
CA ILE A 205 13.87 -19.41 10.20
C ILE A 205 14.14 -20.78 10.83
N GLU A 206 13.14 -21.65 10.85
CA GLU A 206 13.29 -23.02 11.34
C GLU A 206 12.98 -23.98 10.21
N THR A 207 13.87 -24.92 9.95
CA THR A 207 13.57 -26.00 9.01
C THR A 207 12.60 -27.00 9.65
N ILE A 208 11.78 -27.64 8.82
CA ILE A 208 10.80 -28.67 9.24
C ILE A 208 11.37 -30.04 8.89
#